data_AF-A0A356WIE3-F1
#
_entry.id   AF-A0A356WIE3-F1
#
_cell.length_a   1.000
_cell.length_b   1.000
_cell.length_c   1.000
_cell.angle_alpha   90.00
_cell.angle_beta   90.00
_cell.angle_gamma   90.00
#
_symmetry.space_group_name_H-M   'P 1'
#
loop_
_entity.id
_entity.type
_entity.pdbx_description
1 polymer ?
#
loop_
_entity_poly.entity_id
_entity_poly.type
_entity_poly.pdbx_seq_one_letter_code
_entity_poly.pdbx_strand_id
1 'polypeptide(L)'
;MPGILCLAVISTAMVSLGIATGFERSYGVLRRLGTTPLGTRRLVMAKVSAIFIIEIAQLALLIFVGQLLGWNPERVNLLQVLAFLFVGTSCFSGIGLTLAGRLRAEVNLAAQNGLYLALLLLGGVLVSNDELPNSLGNIAKVLPSSLLSNLLRASFNDNTVAPADVAFLSGWAVAACTCAVFSFRWSD
;
A
#
# COMPACT_ATOMS: atom_id res chain seq x y z
N MET A 1 -3.18 -13.42 -10.85
CA MET A 1 -2.23 -12.28 -10.90
C MET A 1 -2.69 -11.07 -10.05
N PRO A 2 -3.89 -10.49 -10.22
CA PRO A 2 -4.24 -9.23 -9.54
C PRO A 2 -4.29 -9.30 -8.00
N GLY A 3 -4.82 -10.40 -7.44
CA GLY A 3 -4.86 -10.60 -5.98
C GLY A 3 -3.47 -10.72 -5.35
N ILE A 4 -2.55 -11.41 -6.02
CA ILE A 4 -1.15 -11.56 -5.56
C ILE A 4 -0.43 -10.22 -5.59
N LEU A 5 -0.63 -9.42 -6.65
CA LEU A 5 -0.09 -8.05 -6.74
C LEU A 5 -0.62 -7.15 -5.63
N CYS A 6 -1.93 -7.18 -5.36
CA CYS A 6 -2.52 -6.40 -4.28
C CYS A 6 -1.93 -6.80 -2.91
N LEU A 7 -1.83 -8.11 -2.64
CA LEU A 7 -1.26 -8.62 -1.39
C LEU A 7 0.21 -8.23 -1.23
N ALA A 8 0.98 -8.34 -2.31
CA ALA A 8 2.36 -7.91 -2.38
C ALA A 8 2.51 -6.44 -1.99
N VAL A 9 1.78 -5.54 -2.66
CA VAL A 9 1.83 -4.09 -2.42
C VAL A 9 1.50 -3.76 -0.97
N ILE A 10 0.46 -4.35 -0.39
CA ILE A 10 0.11 -4.09 1.01
C ILE A 10 1.26 -4.54 1.93
N SER A 11 1.83 -5.73 1.69
CA SER A 11 2.93 -6.27 2.50
C SER A 11 4.19 -5.39 2.41
N THR A 12 4.60 -5.00 1.20
CA THR A 12 5.81 -4.18 1.00
C THR A 12 5.62 -2.74 1.46
N ALA A 13 4.55 -2.08 1.00
CA ALA A 13 4.32 -0.65 1.21
C ALA A 13 3.86 -0.31 2.63
N MET A 14 3.11 -1.19 3.28
CA MET A 14 2.64 -0.96 4.65
C MET A 14 3.54 -1.66 5.67
N VAL A 15 3.63 -2.99 5.59
CA VAL A 15 4.21 -3.81 6.66
C VAL A 15 5.73 -3.68 6.69
N SER A 16 6.42 -4.02 5.60
CA SER A 16 7.87 -3.95 5.54
C SER A 16 8.38 -2.53 5.77
N LEU A 17 7.80 -1.54 5.07
CA LEU A 17 8.19 -0.14 5.22
C LEU A 17 7.90 0.41 6.64
N GLY A 18 6.70 0.16 7.15
CA GLY A 18 6.26 0.66 8.45
C GLY A 18 7.09 0.09 9.60
N ILE A 19 7.34 -1.22 9.58
CA ILE A 19 8.16 -1.90 10.60
C ILE A 19 9.60 -1.40 10.55
N ALA A 20 10.23 -1.41 9.36
CA ALA A 20 11.60 -0.95 9.19
C ALA A 20 11.77 0.50 9.68
N THR A 21 10.84 1.39 9.32
CA THR A 21 10.89 2.80 9.74
C THR A 21 10.69 2.95 11.26
N GLY A 22 9.84 2.12 11.88
CA GLY A 22 9.68 2.12 13.34
C GLY A 22 10.96 1.71 14.07
N PHE A 23 11.70 0.73 13.55
CA PHE A 23 13.00 0.33 14.08
C PHE A 23 14.09 1.38 13.82
N GLU A 24 14.14 1.98 12.62
CA GLU A 24 15.05 3.11 12.31
C GLU A 24 14.88 4.26 13.31
N ARG A 25 13.63 4.54 13.74
CA ARG A 25 13.33 5.51 14.80
C ARG A 25 13.91 5.08 16.14
N SER A 26 13.64 3.85 16.57
CA SER A 26 14.13 3.30 17.84
C SER A 26 15.65 3.25 17.92
N TYR A 27 16.34 3.03 16.80
CA TYR A 27 17.80 3.04 16.73
C TYR A 27 18.40 4.45 16.59
N GLY A 28 17.58 5.50 16.58
CA GLY A 28 18.03 6.88 16.46
C GLY A 28 18.60 7.25 15.09
N VAL A 29 18.41 6.42 14.06
CA VAL A 29 18.85 6.70 12.68
C VAL A 29 18.16 7.95 12.16
N LEU A 30 16.86 8.10 12.45
CA LEU A 30 16.09 9.29 12.08
C LEU A 30 16.62 10.57 12.75
N ARG A 31 17.19 10.48 13.96
CA ARG A 31 17.80 11.63 14.66
C ARG A 31 19.06 12.13 13.95
N ARG A 32 19.84 11.22 13.34
CA ARG A 32 21.01 11.56 12.51
C ARG A 32 20.60 12.14 11.15
N LEU A 33 19.47 11.70 10.60
CA LEU A 33 18.93 12.27 9.37
C LEU A 33 18.31 13.65 9.60
N GLY A 34 17.74 13.90 10.79
CA GLY A 34 17.15 15.18 11.18
C GLY A 34 18.17 16.32 11.33
N THR A 35 19.48 16.04 11.43
CA THR A 35 20.53 17.07 11.40
C THR A 35 20.93 17.50 10.00
N THR A 36 20.37 16.86 8.97
CA THR A 36 20.53 17.25 7.55
C THR A 36 19.34 18.09 7.10
N PRO A 37 19.40 18.84 5.98
CA PRO A 37 18.27 19.62 5.46
C PRO A 37 17.10 18.76 4.89
N LEU A 38 17.01 17.49 5.30
CA LEU A 38 15.92 16.59 4.99
C LEU A 38 14.73 16.86 5.90
N GLY A 39 13.75 17.61 5.39
CA GLY A 39 12.45 17.74 6.06
C GLY A 39 11.62 16.46 5.98
N THR A 40 10.66 16.30 6.89
CA THR A 40 9.77 15.13 7.00
C THR A 40 9.10 14.77 5.68
N ARG A 41 8.65 15.79 4.93
CA ARG A 41 8.01 15.61 3.62
C ARG A 41 8.93 14.91 2.61
N ARG A 42 10.21 15.29 2.58
CA ARG A 42 11.20 14.70 1.66
C ARG A 42 11.51 13.25 2.04
N LEU A 43 11.57 12.96 3.34
CA LEU A 43 11.77 11.59 3.83
C LEU A 43 10.61 10.67 3.45
N VAL A 44 9.37 11.12 3.67
CA VAL A 44 8.17 10.36 3.30
C VAL A 44 8.15 10.10 1.79
N MET A 45 8.33 11.14 0.96
CA MET A 45 8.38 10.97 -0.50
C MET A 45 9.51 10.02 -0.93
N ALA A 46 10.71 10.15 -0.36
CA ALA A 46 11.83 9.28 -0.69
C ALA A 46 11.53 7.81 -0.38
N LYS A 47 10.93 7.52 0.79
CA LYS A 47 10.55 6.16 1.19
C LYS A 47 9.45 5.59 0.30
N VAL A 48 8.41 6.37 0.00
CA VAL A 48 7.34 5.94 -0.92
C VAL A 48 7.90 5.64 -2.31
N SER A 49 8.73 6.53 -2.86
CA SER A 49 9.36 6.33 -4.18
C SER A 49 10.29 5.12 -4.19
N ALA A 50 11.06 4.88 -3.13
CA ALA A 50 11.93 3.71 -3.03
C ALA A 50 11.13 2.39 -3.07
N ILE A 51 10.03 2.32 -2.33
CA ILE A 51 9.14 1.15 -2.38
C ILE A 51 8.50 1.01 -3.76
N PHE A 52 8.03 2.10 -4.36
CA PHE A 52 7.42 2.06 -5.68
C PHE A 52 8.36 1.48 -6.75
N ILE A 53 9.66 1.82 -6.71
CA ILE A 53 10.67 1.23 -7.59
C ILE A 53 10.79 -0.29 -7.37
N ILE A 54 10.78 -0.74 -6.11
CA ILE A 54 10.81 -2.16 -5.76
C ILE A 54 9.56 -2.87 -6.31
N GLU A 55 8.39 -2.24 -6.19
CA GLU A 55 7.14 -2.82 -6.69
C GLU A 55 7.08 -2.87 -8.21
N ILE A 56 7.70 -1.94 -8.93
CA ILE A 56 7.88 -2.03 -10.39
C ILE A 56 8.73 -3.25 -10.75
N ALA A 57 9.84 -3.47 -10.04
CA ALA A 57 10.68 -4.65 -10.26
C ALA A 57 9.90 -5.94 -9.95
N GLN A 58 9.09 -5.94 -8.89
CA GLN A 58 8.23 -7.06 -8.54
C GLN A 58 7.14 -7.33 -9.60
N LEU A 59 6.51 -6.28 -10.13
CA LEU A 59 5.53 -6.38 -11.20
C LEU A 59 6.18 -6.98 -12.47
N ALA A 60 7.37 -6.50 -12.85
CA ALA A 60 8.12 -7.02 -13.98
C ALA A 60 8.42 -8.51 -13.82
N LEU A 61 8.86 -8.91 -12.62
CA LEU A 61 9.13 -10.32 -12.30
C LEU A 61 7.85 -11.17 -12.38
N LEU A 62 6.72 -10.67 -11.88
CA LEU A 62 5.44 -11.39 -11.94
C LEU A 62 4.92 -11.54 -13.38
N ILE A 63 5.07 -10.51 -14.21
CA ILE A 63 4.72 -10.59 -15.64
C ILE A 63 5.61 -11.61 -16.34
N PHE A 64 6.92 -11.57 -16.10
CA PHE A 64 7.88 -12.50 -16.69
C PHE A 64 7.58 -13.96 -16.32
N VAL A 65 7.37 -14.25 -15.03
CA VAL A 65 7.01 -15.59 -14.57
C VAL A 65 5.65 -16.01 -15.13
N GLY A 66 4.67 -15.10 -15.19
CA GLY A 66 3.37 -15.36 -15.80
C GLY A 66 3.50 -15.79 -17.26
N GLN A 67 4.32 -15.09 -18.05
CA GLN A 67 4.57 -15.44 -19.45
C GLN A 67 5.22 -16.82 -19.60
N LEU A 68 6.19 -17.17 -18.74
CA LEU A 68 6.80 -18.50 -18.74
C LEU A 68 5.79 -19.62 -18.45
N LEU A 69 4.76 -19.32 -17.65
CA LEU A 69 3.66 -20.24 -17.33
C LEU A 69 2.54 -20.23 -18.39
N GLY A 70 2.72 -19.52 -19.51
CA GLY A 70 1.75 -19.45 -20.60
C GLY A 70 0.63 -18.43 -20.42
N TRP A 71 0.73 -17.52 -19.45
CA TRP A 71 -0.22 -16.41 -19.31
C TRP A 71 0.10 -15.30 -20.33
N ASN A 72 -0.91 -14.92 -21.12
CA ASN A 72 -0.77 -13.90 -22.15
C ASN A 72 -1.34 -12.54 -21.68
N PRO A 73 -0.51 -11.49 -21.57
CA PRO A 73 -0.92 -10.18 -21.04
C PRO A 73 -1.57 -9.24 -22.08
N GLU A 74 -2.05 -9.73 -23.22
CA GLU A 74 -2.57 -8.92 -24.35
C GLU A 74 -3.62 -7.86 -23.97
N ARG A 75 -4.38 -8.07 -22.89
CA ARG A 75 -5.44 -7.15 -22.42
C ARG A 75 -5.02 -6.26 -21.26
N VAL A 76 -3.79 -6.40 -20.75
CA VAL A 76 -3.32 -5.68 -19.57
C VAL A 76 -2.97 -4.24 -19.94
N ASN A 77 -3.67 -3.27 -19.35
CA ASN A 77 -3.28 -1.87 -19.47
C ASN A 77 -2.19 -1.54 -18.45
N LEU A 78 -0.92 -1.69 -18.86
CA LEU A 78 0.23 -1.50 -17.99
C LEU A 78 0.28 -0.09 -17.38
N LEU A 79 -0.19 0.93 -18.10
CA LEU A 79 -0.22 2.31 -17.60
C LEU A 79 -1.23 2.47 -16.45
N GLN A 80 -2.43 1.88 -16.57
CA GLN A 80 -3.42 1.85 -15.49
C GLN A 80 -2.89 1.07 -14.29
N VAL A 81 -2.26 -0.09 -14.51
CA VAL A 81 -1.64 -0.87 -13.44
C VAL A 81 -0.61 -0.04 -12.70
N LEU A 82 0.33 0.60 -13.39
CA LEU A 82 1.35 1.44 -12.77
C LEU A 82 0.75 2.62 -12.00
N ALA A 83 -0.28 3.26 -12.54
CA ALA A 83 -0.97 4.37 -11.87
C ALA A 83 -1.63 3.91 -10.56
N PHE A 84 -2.41 2.82 -10.60
CA PHE A 84 -3.08 2.31 -9.40
C PHE A 84 -2.11 1.70 -8.40
N LEU A 85 -1.02 1.10 -8.87
CA LEU A 85 0.09 0.67 -8.03
C LEU A 85 0.63 1.86 -7.26
N PHE A 86 1.01 2.95 -7.94
CA PHE A 86 1.54 4.16 -7.29
C PHE A 86 0.58 4.76 -6.24
N VAL A 87 -0.71 4.86 -6.57
CA VAL A 87 -1.74 5.37 -5.64
C VAL A 87 -1.88 4.42 -4.44
N GLY A 88 -1.92 3.12 -4.68
CA GLY A 88 -1.94 2.08 -3.65
C GLY A 88 -0.72 2.15 -2.73
N THR A 89 0.49 2.17 -3.30
CA THR A 89 1.75 2.32 -2.56
C THR A 89 1.70 3.56 -1.67
N SER A 90 1.29 4.71 -2.23
CA SER A 90 1.21 5.97 -1.49
C SER A 90 0.24 5.87 -0.30
N CYS A 91 -0.93 5.26 -0.50
CA CYS A 91 -1.90 5.01 0.57
C CYS A 91 -1.34 4.12 1.67
N PHE A 92 -0.85 2.93 1.31
CA PHE A 92 -0.38 1.93 2.28
C PHE A 92 0.91 2.37 2.99
N SER A 93 1.82 3.02 2.28
CA SER A 93 2.98 3.65 2.89
C SER A 93 2.60 4.81 3.79
N GLY A 94 1.59 5.61 3.45
CA GLY A 94 1.07 6.65 4.33
C GLY A 94 0.55 6.07 5.66
N ILE A 95 -0.24 5.00 5.60
CA ILE A 95 -0.74 4.29 6.78
C ILE A 95 0.43 3.73 7.60
N GLY A 96 1.35 3.01 6.94
CA GLY A 96 2.50 2.39 7.57
C GLY A 96 3.40 3.40 8.28
N LEU A 97 3.71 4.52 7.61
CA LEU A 97 4.54 5.60 8.16
C LEU A 97 3.84 6.39 9.27
N THR A 98 2.51 6.54 9.23
CA THR A 98 1.73 7.18 10.30
C THR A 98 1.85 6.39 11.60
N LEU A 99 1.73 5.05 11.53
CA LEU A 99 1.90 4.17 12.68
C LEU A 99 3.35 4.17 13.18
N ALA A 100 4.32 4.08 12.27
CA ALA A 100 5.74 4.15 12.59
C ALA A 100 6.16 5.49 13.23
N GLY A 101 5.49 6.59 12.88
CA GLY A 101 5.71 7.92 13.43
C GLY A 101 5.13 8.15 14.83
N ARG A 102 4.20 7.30 15.28
CA ARG A 102 3.50 7.45 16.57
C ARG A 102 3.82 6.37 17.60
N LEU A 103 3.95 5.12 17.17
CA LEU A 103 4.08 3.98 18.06
C LEU A 103 5.55 3.64 18.33
N ARG A 104 5.83 3.03 19.51
CA ARG A 104 7.14 2.40 19.77
C ARG A 104 7.35 1.23 18.81
N ALA A 105 8.59 0.87 18.50
CA ALA A 105 8.91 -0.13 17.48
C ALA A 105 8.17 -1.48 17.67
N GLU A 106 8.12 -1.99 18.89
CA GLU A 106 7.43 -3.25 19.22
C GLU A 106 5.90 -3.17 18.99
N VAL A 107 5.29 -2.07 19.46
CA VAL A 107 3.84 -1.83 19.29
C VAL A 107 3.51 -1.58 17.82
N ASN A 108 4.38 -0.89 17.08
CA ASN A 108 4.26 -0.71 15.65
C ASN A 108 4.30 -2.06 14.93
N LEU A 109 5.23 -2.95 15.27
CA LEU A 109 5.30 -4.29 14.66
C LEU A 109 3.99 -5.06 14.84
N ALA A 110 3.43 -5.07 16.05
CA ALA A 110 2.15 -5.72 16.31
C ALA A 110 1.00 -5.04 15.55
N ALA A 111 0.96 -3.70 15.53
CA ALA A 111 -0.09 -2.94 14.85
C ALA A 111 -0.07 -3.13 13.33
N GLN A 112 1.12 -3.13 12.70
CA GLN A 112 1.27 -3.33 11.25
C GLN A 112 0.78 -4.71 10.83
N ASN A 113 1.20 -5.76 11.55
CA ASN A 113 0.77 -7.13 11.25
C ASN A 113 -0.71 -7.34 11.55
N GLY A 114 -1.22 -6.79 12.65
CA GLY A 114 -2.65 -6.85 13.00
C GLY A 114 -3.52 -6.16 11.94
N LEU A 115 -3.11 -4.96 11.50
CA LEU A 115 -3.80 -4.24 10.44
C LEU A 115 -3.71 -4.96 9.10
N TYR A 116 -2.56 -5.55 8.77
CA TYR A 116 -2.39 -6.36 7.56
C TYR A 116 -3.36 -7.53 7.52
N LEU A 117 -3.47 -8.29 8.62
CA LEU A 117 -4.41 -9.39 8.72
C LEU A 117 -5.86 -8.92 8.62
N ALA A 118 -6.21 -7.82 9.30
CA ALA A 118 -7.55 -7.23 9.21
C ALA A 118 -7.89 -6.80 7.77
N LEU A 119 -6.96 -6.14 7.07
CA LEU A 119 -7.13 -5.71 5.68
C LEU A 119 -7.18 -6.88 4.71
N LEU A 120 -6.49 -7.99 4.98
CA LEU A 120 -6.59 -9.21 4.18
C LEU A 120 -7.95 -9.90 4.33
N LEU A 121 -8.46 -9.96 5.56
CA LEU A 121 -9.75 -10.59 5.87
C LEU A 121 -10.93 -9.75 5.35
N LEU A 122 -10.85 -8.42 5.47
CA LEU A 122 -11.94 -7.50 5.12
C LEU A 122 -11.82 -6.92 3.71
N GLY A 123 -10.64 -6.95 3.10
CA GLY A 123 -10.32 -6.23 1.87
C GLY A 123 -10.75 -6.93 0.57
N GLY A 124 -11.50 -8.02 0.64
CA GLY A 124 -11.95 -8.73 -0.56
C GLY A 124 -10.84 -9.45 -1.36
N VAL A 125 -9.61 -9.50 -0.83
CA VAL A 125 -8.46 -10.09 -1.53
C VAL A 125 -8.51 -11.61 -1.51
N LEU A 126 -9.01 -12.19 -0.41
CA LEU A 126 -9.12 -13.65 -0.19
C LEU A 126 -10.56 -14.18 -0.26
N VAL A 127 -11.56 -13.36 0.11
CA VAL A 127 -12.99 -13.72 0.16
C VAL A 127 -13.77 -12.69 -0.65
N SER A 128 -14.64 -13.11 -1.57
CA SER A 128 -15.47 -12.18 -2.35
C SER A 128 -16.42 -11.41 -1.44
N ASN A 129 -16.59 -10.11 -1.68
CA ASN A 129 -17.46 -9.23 -0.88
C ASN A 129 -18.92 -9.68 -0.81
N ASP A 130 -19.36 -10.55 -1.72
CA ASP A 130 -20.71 -11.09 -1.79
C ASP A 130 -21.03 -12.14 -0.70
N GLU A 131 -20.01 -12.67 -0.03
CA GLU A 131 -20.17 -13.65 1.06
C GLU A 131 -20.16 -13.00 2.46
N LEU A 132 -19.89 -11.69 2.54
CA LEU A 132 -19.84 -10.97 3.81
C LEU A 132 -21.23 -10.45 4.22
N PRO A 133 -21.61 -10.54 5.52
CA PRO A 133 -22.86 -9.97 6.00
C PRO A 133 -22.95 -8.47 5.69
N ASN A 134 -24.14 -8.00 5.30
CA ASN A 134 -24.38 -6.67 4.68
C ASN A 134 -23.66 -5.48 5.36
N SER A 135 -23.54 -5.47 6.69
CA SER A 135 -22.85 -4.41 7.43
C SER A 135 -21.33 -4.40 7.20
N LEU A 136 -20.70 -5.58 7.15
CA LEU A 136 -19.27 -5.71 6.85
C LEU A 136 -18.99 -5.47 5.36
N GLY A 137 -19.89 -5.92 4.48
CA GLY A 137 -19.76 -5.70 3.03
C GLY A 137 -19.73 -4.22 2.65
N ASN A 138 -20.50 -3.36 3.32
CA ASN A 138 -20.47 -1.91 3.06
C ASN A 138 -19.15 -1.25 3.49
N ILE A 139 -18.57 -1.68 4.60
CA ILE A 139 -17.25 -1.18 5.05
C ILE A 139 -16.15 -1.71 4.14
N ALA A 140 -16.23 -2.99 3.78
CA ALA A 140 -15.31 -3.65 2.85
C ALA A 140 -15.20 -2.91 1.52
N LYS A 141 -16.31 -2.37 0.98
CA LYS A 141 -16.31 -1.61 -0.28
C LYS A 141 -15.52 -0.29 -0.25
N VAL A 142 -15.31 0.30 0.93
CA VAL A 142 -14.62 1.60 1.08
C VAL A 142 -13.17 1.42 1.56
N LEU A 143 -12.78 0.20 1.92
CA LEU A 143 -11.42 -0.11 2.36
C LEU A 143 -10.42 0.05 1.20
N PRO A 144 -9.24 0.65 1.44
CA PRO A 144 -8.26 0.88 0.38
C PRO A 144 -7.75 -0.43 -0.26
N SER A 145 -7.76 -1.55 0.47
CA SER A 145 -7.36 -2.86 -0.05
C SER A 145 -8.35 -3.42 -1.08
N SER A 146 -9.65 -3.23 -0.86
CA SER A 146 -10.67 -3.68 -1.82
C SER A 146 -10.71 -2.81 -3.06
N LEU A 147 -10.61 -1.48 -2.88
CA LEU A 147 -10.54 -0.51 -3.96
C LEU A 147 -9.34 -0.79 -4.85
N LEU A 148 -8.15 -1.00 -4.27
CA LEU A 148 -6.96 -1.36 -5.04
C LEU A 148 -7.13 -2.70 -5.77
N SER A 149 -7.67 -3.73 -5.10
CA SER A 149 -7.90 -5.04 -5.72
C SER A 149 -8.85 -4.93 -6.93
N ASN A 150 -9.94 -4.18 -6.81
CA ASN A 150 -10.92 -3.98 -7.87
C ASN A 150 -10.30 -3.24 -9.06
N LEU A 151 -9.58 -2.14 -8.81
CA LEU A 151 -8.93 -1.34 -9.85
C LEU A 151 -7.84 -2.14 -10.59
N LEU A 152 -7.05 -2.95 -9.86
CA LEU A 152 -6.06 -3.84 -10.46
C LEU A 152 -6.74 -4.96 -11.27
N ARG A 153 -7.82 -5.57 -10.76
CA ARG A 153 -8.58 -6.57 -11.53
C ARG A 153 -9.15 -5.99 -12.82
N ALA A 154 -9.74 -4.79 -12.75
CA ALA A 154 -10.27 -4.08 -13.91
C ALA A 154 -9.18 -3.82 -14.97
N SER A 155 -7.98 -3.41 -14.54
CA SER A 155 -6.84 -3.12 -15.43
C SER A 155 -6.24 -4.35 -16.12
N PHE A 156 -6.54 -5.55 -15.61
CA PHE A 156 -6.06 -6.82 -16.17
C PHE A 156 -7.09 -7.50 -17.09
N ASN A 157 -8.38 -7.20 -16.93
CA ASN A 157 -9.47 -7.89 -17.63
C ASN A 157 -10.07 -7.03 -18.75
N ASP A 158 -10.88 -6.03 -18.37
CA ASP A 158 -11.78 -5.33 -19.28
C ASP A 158 -11.41 -3.85 -19.45
N ASN A 159 -10.43 -3.35 -18.68
CA ASN A 159 -9.96 -1.96 -18.63
C ASN A 159 -11.07 -0.94 -18.28
N THR A 160 -12.20 -1.41 -17.78
CA THR A 160 -13.34 -0.62 -17.30
C THR A 160 -13.15 -0.26 -15.84
N VAL A 161 -12.59 0.92 -15.61
CA VAL A 161 -12.30 1.41 -14.27
C VAL A 161 -13.48 2.21 -13.74
N ALA A 162 -13.96 1.90 -12.53
CA ALA A 162 -14.97 2.70 -11.85
C ALA A 162 -14.36 4.02 -11.35
N PRO A 163 -14.85 5.20 -11.81
CA PRO A 163 -14.29 6.49 -11.40
C PRO A 163 -14.41 6.75 -9.90
N ALA A 164 -15.48 6.23 -9.28
CA ALA A 164 -15.69 6.31 -7.85
C ALA A 164 -14.54 5.63 -7.08
N ASP A 165 -14.18 4.40 -7.47
CA ASP A 165 -13.12 3.64 -6.79
C ASP A 165 -11.77 4.35 -6.88
N VAL A 166 -11.47 4.95 -8.04
CA VAL A 166 -10.27 5.77 -8.24
C VAL A 166 -10.27 6.98 -7.31
N ALA A 167 -11.40 7.68 -7.21
CA ALA A 167 -11.53 8.87 -6.37
C ALA A 167 -11.40 8.53 -4.88
N PHE A 168 -12.05 7.46 -4.41
CA PHE A 168 -11.97 7.00 -3.03
C PHE A 168 -10.55 6.54 -2.67
N LEU A 169 -9.90 5.75 -3.53
CA LEU A 169 -8.52 5.30 -3.26
C LEU A 169 -7.54 6.48 -3.26
N SER A 170 -7.72 7.42 -4.18
CA SER A 170 -6.90 8.64 -4.23
C SER A 170 -7.11 9.52 -3.00
N GLY A 171 -8.36 9.63 -2.52
CA GLY A 171 -8.69 10.30 -1.26
C GLY A 171 -7.99 9.66 -0.06
N TRP A 172 -8.00 8.33 0.01
CA TRP A 172 -7.24 7.58 1.01
C TRP A 172 -5.74 7.82 0.92
N ALA A 173 -5.16 7.81 -0.30
CA ALA A 173 -3.74 8.06 -0.51
C ALA A 173 -3.33 9.45 0.02
N VAL A 174 -4.08 10.48 -0.35
CA VAL A 174 -3.83 11.85 0.11
C VAL A 174 -3.99 11.95 1.62
N ALA A 175 -5.07 11.41 2.19
CA ALA A 175 -5.32 11.43 3.63
C ALA A 175 -4.21 10.73 4.42
N ALA A 176 -3.81 9.52 3.99
CA ALA A 176 -2.78 8.73 4.64
C ALA A 176 -1.40 9.38 4.57
N CYS A 177 -0.98 9.88 3.40
CA CYS A 177 0.28 10.60 3.25
C CYS A 177 0.30 11.89 4.07
N THR A 178 -0.81 12.62 4.11
CA THR A 178 -0.94 13.85 4.89
C THR A 178 -0.83 13.55 6.38
N CYS A 179 -1.56 12.54 6.86
CA CYS A 179 -1.45 12.04 8.23
C CYS A 179 -0.02 11.62 8.57
N ALA A 180 0.69 10.94 7.66
CA ALA A 180 2.08 10.54 7.89
C ALA A 180 2.98 11.77 8.09
N VAL A 181 2.88 12.77 7.20
CA VAL A 181 3.70 13.99 7.27
C VAL A 181 3.47 14.76 8.58
N PHE A 182 2.22 14.89 9.03
CA PHE A 182 1.90 15.67 10.24
C PHE A 182 2.14 14.91 11.54
N SER A 183 2.07 13.58 11.51
CA SER A 183 2.23 12.76 12.72
C SER A 183 3.67 12.30 12.96
N PHE A 184 4.56 12.44 11.97
CA PHE A 184 5.92 11.94 12.05
C PHE A 184 6.74 12.68 13.12
N ARG A 185 7.12 11.96 14.18
CA ARG A 185 8.03 12.44 15.21
C ARG A 185 9.42 11.87 14.98
N TRP A 186 10.44 12.72 15.10
CA TRP A 186 11.84 12.37 14.86
C TRP A 186 12.50 11.62 16.02
N SER A 187 11.91 11.69 17.21
CA SER A 187 12.32 10.99 18.42
C SER A 187 11.11 10.61 19.25
N ASP A 188 11.31 9.63 20.13
CA ASP A 188 10.36 9.28 21.20
C ASP A 188 10.14 10.46 22.17
#